data_AF-Q7NXH1-F1
#
_entry.id   AF-Q7NXH1-F1
#
_cell.length_a   1.000
_cell.length_b   1.000
_cell.length_c   1.000
_cell.angle_alpha   90.00
_cell.angle_beta   90.00
_cell.angle_gamma   90.00
#
_symmetry.space_group_name_H-M   'P 1'
#
loop_
_entity.id
_entity.type
_entity.pdbx_description
1 polymer ?
#
loop_
_entity_poly.entity_id
_entity_poly.type
_entity_poly.pdbx_seq_one_letter_code
_entity_poly.pdbx_strand_id
1 'polypeptide(L)'
;MRIKAAFWLLFALPAWAQPAADWVVYQDGGQMQLAIDGNSLWLGKDGLVHFINQERFAKPRYEKSYRLSFHIRRTTGYADCKQYQYVFVGSEYFDKNNKHLFSTMFPVPRYAWKWQPVSEDSVAHAMMKVICEAAGAASR
;
A
#
# COMPACT_ATOMS: atom_id res chain seq x y z
N MET A 1 -60.34 12.40 8.97
CA MET A 1 -59.16 11.50 9.00
C MET A 1 -58.05 12.11 8.15
N ARG A 2 -56.98 12.58 8.79
CA ARG A 2 -55.78 13.12 8.12
C ARG A 2 -54.57 12.67 8.92
N ILE A 3 -53.83 11.67 8.45
CA ILE A 3 -52.48 11.40 8.96
C ILE A 3 -51.55 11.04 7.78
N LYS A 4 -50.80 12.07 7.39
CA LYS A 4 -49.35 12.08 7.11
C LYS A 4 -48.84 11.21 5.95
N ALA A 5 -48.81 11.84 4.77
CA ALA A 5 -47.66 11.72 3.89
C ALA A 5 -46.47 12.45 4.53
N ALA A 6 -45.40 11.73 4.86
CA ALA A 6 -44.03 12.22 4.93
C ALA A 6 -43.11 11.09 5.43
N PHE A 7 -41.82 11.20 5.10
CA PHE A 7 -40.69 10.49 5.71
C PHE A 7 -40.23 9.15 5.13
N TRP A 8 -39.87 9.10 3.85
CA TRP A 8 -38.89 8.10 3.34
C TRP A 8 -37.95 8.72 2.28
N LEU A 9 -37.41 9.90 2.58
CA LEU A 9 -36.36 10.55 1.79
C LEU A 9 -35.23 10.96 2.74
N LEU A 10 -34.62 9.97 3.38
CA LEU A 10 -33.49 10.19 4.28
C LEU A 10 -32.41 9.14 4.01
N PHE A 11 -31.24 9.69 3.63
CA PHE A 11 -29.92 9.05 3.60
C PHE A 11 -29.54 8.21 2.37
N ALA A 12 -29.63 8.79 1.17
CA ALA A 12 -28.57 8.58 0.19
C ALA A 12 -27.43 9.55 0.51
N LEU A 13 -26.70 9.32 1.60
CA LEU A 13 -25.40 9.96 1.76
C LEU A 13 -24.55 9.50 0.57
N PRO A 14 -23.89 10.39 -0.17
CA PRO A 14 -22.93 9.96 -1.16
C PRO A 14 -21.94 9.10 -0.41
N ALA A 15 -21.89 7.80 -0.73
CA ALA A 15 -20.79 6.96 -0.31
C ALA A 15 -19.56 7.70 -0.84
N TRP A 16 -18.81 8.34 0.06
CA TRP A 16 -17.52 8.91 -0.28
C TRP A 16 -16.69 7.73 -0.75
N ALA A 17 -16.70 7.51 -2.06
CA ALA A 17 -15.86 6.53 -2.70
C ALA A 17 -14.45 6.90 -2.25
N GLN A 18 -13.80 5.97 -1.54
CA GLN A 18 -12.41 6.15 -1.22
C GLN A 18 -11.69 6.50 -2.53
N PRO A 19 -10.87 7.56 -2.56
CA PRO A 19 -10.15 7.92 -3.77
C PRO A 19 -9.46 6.67 -4.30
N ALA A 20 -9.62 6.41 -5.59
CA ALA A 20 -8.96 5.28 -6.22
C ALA A 20 -7.45 5.39 -5.93
N ALA A 21 -6.83 4.29 -5.53
CA ALA A 21 -5.39 4.25 -5.27
C ALA A 21 -4.62 4.74 -6.51
N ASP A 22 -3.59 5.56 -6.28
CA ASP A 22 -2.81 6.20 -7.33
C ASP A 22 -1.56 5.37 -7.62
N TRP A 23 -1.72 4.28 -8.36
CA TRP A 23 -0.64 3.31 -8.55
C TRP A 23 0.45 3.82 -9.49
N VAL A 24 1.61 4.16 -8.93
CA VAL A 24 2.83 4.47 -9.67
C VAL A 24 3.61 3.16 -9.90
N VAL A 25 3.52 2.62 -11.12
CA VAL A 25 4.22 1.39 -11.51
C VAL A 25 5.70 1.67 -11.72
N TYR A 26 6.56 0.97 -10.98
CA TYR A 26 8.03 1.10 -11.12
C TYR A 26 8.68 -0.14 -11.76
N GLN A 27 7.95 -1.25 -11.87
CA GLN A 27 8.36 -2.41 -12.66
C GLN A 27 7.14 -3.12 -13.21
N ASP A 28 7.12 -3.38 -14.52
CA ASP A 28 6.06 -4.14 -15.18
C ASP A 28 6.66 -5.30 -15.98
N GLY A 29 6.52 -6.51 -15.44
CA GLY A 29 7.05 -7.73 -16.05
C GLY A 29 5.94 -8.75 -16.30
N GLY A 30 6.15 -9.66 -17.26
CA GLY A 30 5.11 -10.62 -17.67
C GLY A 30 4.61 -11.58 -16.58
N GLN A 31 5.32 -11.73 -15.46
CA GLN A 31 4.90 -12.55 -14.32
C GLN A 31 4.44 -11.73 -13.11
N MET A 32 4.86 -10.46 -13.02
CA MET A 32 4.65 -9.63 -11.85
C MET A 32 4.79 -8.14 -12.19
N GLN A 33 3.89 -7.35 -11.65
CA GLN A 33 3.94 -5.89 -11.65
C GLN A 33 4.16 -5.38 -10.22
N LEU A 34 4.99 -4.35 -10.08
CA LEU A 34 5.29 -3.68 -8.83
C LEU A 34 4.92 -2.20 -8.92
N ALA A 35 4.22 -1.69 -7.91
CA ALA A 35 3.74 -0.32 -7.87
C ALA A 35 3.70 0.27 -6.46
N ILE A 36 3.84 1.58 -6.35
CA ILE A 36 3.62 2.34 -5.11
C ILE A 36 2.26 3.03 -5.18
N ASP A 37 1.51 3.06 -4.09
CA ASP A 37 0.32 3.93 -3.99
C ASP A 37 0.76 5.36 -3.68
N GLY A 38 0.65 6.27 -4.64
CA GLY A 38 1.01 7.68 -4.51
C GLY A 38 0.25 8.38 -3.39
N ASN A 39 -1.01 8.00 -3.16
CA ASN A 39 -1.82 8.55 -2.07
C ASN A 39 -1.36 8.10 -0.68
N SER A 40 -0.53 7.06 -0.60
CA SER A 40 0.02 6.55 0.67
C SER A 40 1.32 7.22 1.10
N LEU A 41 1.91 8.04 0.22
CA LEU A 41 3.20 8.71 0.43
C LEU A 41 3.04 9.94 1.32
N TRP A 42 3.64 9.89 2.51
CA TRP A 42 3.73 11.05 3.40
C TRP A 42 4.98 10.99 4.28
N LEU A 43 5.55 12.17 4.55
CA LEU A 43 6.71 12.31 5.43
C LEU A 43 6.25 12.45 6.90
N GLY A 44 6.66 11.51 7.73
CA GLY A 44 6.42 11.53 9.16
C GLY A 44 7.29 12.52 9.91
N LYS A 45 6.86 12.87 11.13
CA LYS A 45 7.62 13.75 12.04
C LYS A 45 8.98 13.18 12.45
N ASP A 46 9.13 11.87 12.34
CA ASP A 46 10.38 11.15 12.56
C ASP A 46 11.31 11.14 11.35
N GLY A 47 10.92 11.83 10.27
CA GLY A 47 11.71 11.94 9.04
C GLY A 47 11.62 10.71 8.14
N LEU A 48 10.73 9.76 8.43
CA LEU A 48 10.50 8.59 7.58
C LEU A 48 9.35 8.81 6.62
N VAL A 49 9.47 8.27 5.41
CA VAL A 49 8.40 8.30 4.41
C VAL A 49 7.57 7.04 4.56
N HIS A 50 6.29 7.19 4.89
CA HIS A 50 5.35 6.07 4.84
C HIS A 50 4.98 5.77 3.39
N PHE A 51 4.78 4.50 3.06
CA PHE A 51 4.34 4.07 1.73
C PHE A 51 3.60 2.73 1.77
N ILE A 52 2.84 2.46 0.71
CA ILE A 52 2.25 1.15 0.40
C ILE A 52 2.83 0.68 -0.94
N ASN A 53 3.51 -0.46 -0.91
CA ASN A 53 3.98 -1.15 -2.10
C ASN A 53 3.01 -2.28 -2.47
N GLN A 54 2.68 -2.42 -3.75
CA GLN A 54 1.85 -3.47 -4.30
C GLN A 54 2.66 -4.40 -5.22
N GLU A 55 2.57 -5.69 -4.95
CA GLU A 55 2.97 -6.75 -5.85
C GLU A 55 1.71 -7.38 -6.46
N ARG A 56 1.58 -7.35 -7.79
CA ARG A 56 0.50 -8.00 -8.54
C ARG A 56 1.08 -9.12 -9.39
N PHE A 57 0.62 -10.36 -9.14
CA PHE A 57 1.13 -11.56 -9.79
C PHE A 57 0.20 -12.02 -10.92
N ALA A 58 0.78 -12.47 -12.04
CA ALA A 58 0.03 -13.04 -13.15
C ALA A 58 -0.62 -14.41 -12.82
N LYS A 59 -0.03 -15.14 -11.87
CA LYS A 59 -0.50 -16.43 -11.36
C LYS A 59 -0.70 -16.36 -9.85
N PRO A 60 -1.63 -17.16 -9.28
CA PRO A 60 -1.83 -17.18 -7.84
C PRO A 60 -0.54 -17.59 -7.10
N ARG A 61 -0.29 -16.91 -5.98
CA ARG A 61 0.75 -17.25 -5.01
C ARG A 61 0.08 -17.83 -3.76
N TYR A 62 0.80 -18.68 -3.04
CA TYR A 62 0.33 -19.27 -1.80
C TYR A 62 1.20 -18.83 -0.63
N GLU A 63 0.60 -18.18 0.37
CA GLU A 63 1.25 -17.82 1.63
C GLU A 63 1.01 -18.94 2.64
N LYS A 64 2.07 -19.68 2.96
CA LYS A 64 1.99 -20.84 3.83
C LYS A 64 1.58 -20.47 5.25
N SER A 65 2.06 -19.34 5.75
CA SER A 65 1.84 -18.89 7.14
C SER A 65 0.35 -18.65 7.43
N TYR A 66 -0.41 -18.23 6.42
CA TYR A 66 -1.84 -17.95 6.52
C TYR A 66 -2.71 -18.96 5.76
N ARG A 67 -2.09 -19.97 5.12
CA ARG A 67 -2.75 -20.95 4.27
C ARG A 67 -3.66 -20.30 3.21
N LEU A 68 -3.15 -19.25 2.56
CA LEU A 68 -3.93 -18.36 1.71
C LEU A 68 -3.40 -18.32 0.28
N SER A 69 -4.29 -18.47 -0.72
CA SER A 69 -3.99 -18.20 -2.13
C SER A 69 -4.38 -16.76 -2.49
N PHE A 70 -3.48 -16.00 -3.11
CA PHE A 70 -3.68 -14.59 -3.45
C PHE A 70 -3.06 -14.23 -4.81
N HIS A 71 -3.46 -13.10 -5.38
CA HIS A 71 -2.84 -12.54 -6.60
C HIS A 71 -2.18 -11.19 -6.37
N ILE A 72 -2.54 -10.51 -5.27
CA ILE A 72 -2.03 -9.19 -4.96
C ILE A 72 -1.60 -9.19 -3.51
N ARG A 73 -0.39 -8.72 -3.25
CA ARG A 73 0.09 -8.39 -1.91
C ARG A 73 0.36 -6.90 -1.84
N ARG A 74 -0.20 -6.23 -0.84
CA ARG A 74 0.14 -4.85 -0.50
C ARG A 74 0.92 -4.87 0.80
N THR A 75 2.01 -4.12 0.85
CA THR A 75 2.91 -4.08 1.99
C THR A 75 3.03 -2.63 2.46
N THR A 76 2.72 -2.41 3.73
CA THR A 76 2.96 -1.12 4.38
C THR A 76 4.42 -1.05 4.77
N GLY A 77 5.07 0.06 4.46
CA GLY A 77 6.47 0.26 4.76
C GLY A 77 6.82 1.69 5.15
N TYR A 78 8.05 1.82 5.62
CA TYR A 78 8.69 3.10 5.91
C TYR A 78 10.05 3.15 5.23
N ALA A 79 10.38 4.29 4.64
CA ALA A 79 11.67 4.56 4.01
C ALA A 79 12.42 5.65 4.77
N ASP A 80 13.70 5.42 5.02
CA ASP A 80 14.65 6.44 5.41
C ASP A 80 15.41 6.86 4.14
N CYS A 81 14.99 7.98 3.55
CA CYS A 81 15.61 8.49 2.33
C CYS A 81 17.00 9.10 2.55
N LYS A 82 17.39 9.39 3.80
CA LYS A 82 18.76 9.87 4.10
C LYS A 82 19.75 8.72 4.14
N GLN A 83 19.34 7.58 4.70
CA GLN A 83 20.16 6.35 4.75
C GLN A 83 19.91 5.40 3.57
N TYR A 84 18.98 5.75 2.68
CA TYR A 84 18.60 4.98 1.49
C TYR A 84 18.25 3.51 1.80
N GLN A 85 17.35 3.33 2.76
CA GLN A 85 16.89 2.03 3.24
C GLN A 85 15.38 2.05 3.51
N TYR A 86 14.77 0.86 3.55
CA TYR A 86 13.35 0.72 3.85
C TYR A 86 13.07 -0.45 4.79
N VAL A 87 11.85 -0.50 5.31
CA VAL A 87 11.34 -1.64 6.07
C VAL A 87 9.87 -1.87 5.72
N PHE A 88 9.46 -3.14 5.63
CA PHE A 88 8.06 -3.54 5.59
C PHE A 88 7.59 -3.94 6.98
N VAL A 89 6.40 -3.45 7.34
CA VAL A 89 5.85 -3.62 8.69
C VAL A 89 4.49 -4.32 8.70
N GLY A 90 3.79 -4.38 7.57
CA GLY A 90 2.48 -5.00 7.48
C GLY A 90 2.22 -5.54 6.08
N SER A 91 1.25 -6.44 5.95
CA SER A 91 0.87 -7.01 4.66
C SER A 91 -0.63 -7.27 4.57
N GLU A 92 -1.17 -6.98 3.40
CA GLU A 92 -2.55 -7.22 3.02
C GLU A 92 -2.57 -8.03 1.73
N TYR A 93 -3.55 -8.91 1.61
CA TYR A 93 -3.64 -9.91 0.55
C TYR A 93 -5.00 -9.84 -0.12
N PHE A 94 -5.00 -9.88 -1.45
CA PHE A 94 -6.21 -9.75 -2.26
C PHE A 94 -6.24 -10.81 -3.38
N ASP A 95 -7.45 -11.11 -3.84
CA ASP A 95 -7.64 -11.91 -5.04
C ASP A 95 -7.36 -11.11 -6.33
N LYS A 96 -7.52 -11.75 -7.48
CA LYS A 96 -7.28 -11.12 -8.79
C LYS A 96 -8.17 -9.91 -9.08
N ASN A 97 -9.33 -9.83 -8.44
CA ASN A 97 -10.35 -8.80 -8.62
C ASN A 97 -10.25 -7.67 -7.57
N ASN A 98 -9.12 -7.57 -6.85
CA ASN A 98 -8.94 -6.65 -5.71
C ASN A 98 -9.89 -6.94 -4.53
N LYS A 99 -10.52 -8.12 -4.44
CA LYS A 99 -11.29 -8.48 -3.23
C LYS A 99 -10.30 -8.78 -2.11
N HIS A 100 -10.46 -8.10 -0.98
CA HIS A 100 -9.69 -8.35 0.23
C HIS A 100 -9.88 -9.79 0.71
N LEU A 101 -8.77 -10.43 1.11
CA LEU A 101 -8.75 -11.79 1.64
C LEU A 101 -8.27 -11.82 3.08
N PHE A 102 -7.20 -11.08 3.38
CA PHE A 102 -6.55 -11.10 4.69
C PHE A 102 -5.64 -9.87 4.89
N SER A 103 -5.47 -9.42 6.13
CA SER A 103 -4.45 -8.45 6.52
C SER A 103 -3.79 -8.88 7.83
N THR A 104 -2.50 -8.59 7.97
CA THR A 104 -1.82 -8.68 9.27
C THR A 104 -2.48 -7.74 10.27
N MET A 105 -2.86 -8.26 11.44
CA MET A 105 -3.65 -7.50 12.43
C MET A 105 -2.89 -6.33 13.05
N PHE A 106 -1.60 -6.48 13.28
CA PHE A 106 -0.74 -5.44 13.85
C PHE A 106 0.53 -5.29 13.00
N PRO A 107 1.00 -4.04 12.81
CA PRO A 107 2.31 -3.85 12.19
C PRO A 107 3.41 -4.37 13.10
N VAL A 108 4.53 -4.78 12.50
CA VAL A 108 5.75 -5.11 13.25
C VAL A 108 6.14 -3.89 14.11
N PRO A 109 6.32 -4.06 15.43
CA PRO A 109 6.64 -2.94 16.30
C PRO A 109 8.02 -2.39 15.99
N ARG A 110 8.21 -1.08 16.21
CA ARG A 110 9.39 -0.33 15.76
C ARG A 110 10.73 -0.90 16.23
N TYR A 111 10.79 -1.40 17.46
CA TYR A 111 12.00 -2.00 18.01
C TYR A 111 12.44 -3.29 17.29
N ALA A 112 11.54 -3.92 16.53
CA ALA A 112 11.78 -5.15 15.79
C ALA A 112 11.91 -4.92 14.27
N TRP A 113 11.96 -3.66 13.83
CA TRP A 113 12.13 -3.32 12.42
C TRP A 113 13.47 -3.82 11.89
N LYS A 114 13.42 -4.46 10.73
CA LYS A 114 14.61 -4.96 10.02
C LYS A 114 14.80 -4.13 8.76
N TRP A 115 15.62 -3.10 8.88
CA TRP A 115 15.98 -2.23 7.77
C TRP A 115 16.68 -3.00 6.64
N GLN A 116 16.26 -2.72 5.41
CA GLN A 116 16.84 -3.27 4.19
C GLN A 116 17.60 -2.14 3.49
N PRO A 117 18.94 -2.16 3.48
CA PRO A 117 19.70 -1.22 2.67
C PRO A 117 19.43 -1.50 1.19
N VAL A 118 19.45 -0.45 0.38
CA VAL A 118 19.14 -0.56 -1.06
C VAL A 118 20.39 -0.30 -1.89
N SER A 119 20.74 -1.26 -2.74
CA SER A 119 21.79 -1.11 -3.76
C SER A 119 21.19 -0.59 -5.07
N GLU A 120 21.96 0.17 -5.85
CA GLU A 120 21.51 0.80 -7.11
C GLU A 120 21.12 -0.20 -8.20
N ASP A 121 21.70 -1.40 -8.17
CA ASP A 121 21.42 -2.49 -9.12
C ASP A 121 20.18 -3.33 -8.76
N SER A 122 19.53 -3.03 -7.63
CA SER A 122 18.38 -3.78 -7.15
C SER A 122 17.05 -3.23 -7.66
N VAL A 123 16.03 -4.08 -7.75
CA VAL A 123 14.64 -3.67 -7.99
C VAL A 123 14.14 -2.69 -6.90
N ALA A 124 14.66 -2.81 -5.68
CA ALA A 124 14.32 -1.91 -4.60
C ALA A 124 14.84 -0.47 -4.85
N HIS A 125 15.86 -0.28 -5.70
CA HIS A 125 16.31 1.06 -6.11
C HIS A 125 15.21 1.80 -6.87
N ALA A 126 14.56 1.15 -7.83
CA ALA A 126 13.46 1.75 -8.59
C ALA A 126 12.29 2.15 -7.67
N MET A 127 11.96 1.30 -6.69
CA MET A 127 10.98 1.59 -5.65
C MET A 127 11.39 2.81 -4.81
N MET A 128 12.61 2.82 -4.28
CA MET A 128 13.13 3.90 -3.43
C MET A 128 13.24 5.22 -4.17
N LYS A 129 13.55 5.21 -5.47
CA LYS A 129 13.55 6.40 -6.31
C LYS A 129 12.18 7.08 -6.30
N VAL A 130 11.11 6.33 -6.57
CA VAL A 130 9.73 6.85 -6.53
C VAL A 130 9.39 7.41 -5.16
N ILE A 131 9.69 6.66 -4.08
CA ILE A 131 9.36 7.07 -2.70
C ILE A 131 10.11 8.35 -2.31
N CYS A 132 11.41 8.40 -2.55
CA CYS A 132 12.26 9.51 -2.10
C CYS A 132 12.14 10.76 -2.96
N GLU A 133 11.83 10.64 -4.26
CA GLU A 133 11.49 11.78 -5.11
C GLU A 133 10.19 12.45 -4.62
N ALA A 134 9.16 11.66 -4.28
CA ALA A 134 7.92 12.19 -3.72
C ALA A 134 8.13 12.89 -2.38
N ALA A 135 8.97 12.34 -1.50
CA ALA A 135 9.30 12.96 -0.22
C ALA A 135 10.07 14.29 -0.40
N GLY A 136 11.02 14.35 -1.34
CA GLY A 136 11.75 15.57 -1.66
C GLY A 136 10.89 16.65 -2.34
N ALA A 137 9.77 16.28 -2.94
CA ALA A 137 8.75 17.21 -3.41
C ALA A 137 7.87 17.73 -2.27
N ALA A 138 7.51 16.88 -1.30
CA ALA A 138 6.67 17.24 -0.16
C ALA A 138 7.40 18.09 0.92
N SER A 139 8.73 18.10 0.93
CA SER A 139 9.54 18.88 1.88
C SER A 139 9.88 20.30 1.43
N ARG A 140 9.43 20.71 0.23
CA ARG A 140 9.61 22.07 -0.32
C ARG A 140 8.35 22.89 -0.16
#